data_AF-A0A2H5RY91-F1
#
_entry.id   AF-A0A2H5RY91-F1
#
_cell.length_a   1.000
_cell.length_b   1.000
_cell.length_c   1.000
_cell.angle_alpha   90.00
_cell.angle_beta   90.00
_cell.angle_gamma   90.00
#
_symmetry.space_group_name_H-M   'P 1'
#
loop_
_entity.id
_entity.type
_entity.pdbx_description
1 polymer ?
#
loop_
_entity_poly.entity_id
_entity_poly.type
_entity_poly.pdbx_seq_one_letter_code
_entity_poly.pdbx_strand_id
1 'polypeptide(L)'
;MSIVQEVEMLRQEIANGPPLFPPPNDNAEELSKQFKRKNTRSKKLVNCRMLVCYFIRNQTQQTYRKYVINKVAGELWRTTTRNNKLAYKNLCNQINSIINQ
;
A
#
# COMPACT_ATOMS: atom_id res chain seq x y z
N MET A 1 16.25 8.52 -16.20
CA MET A 1 15.91 9.02 -14.85
C MET A 1 16.71 8.25 -13.82
N SER A 2 17.39 8.94 -12.90
CA SER A 2 18.12 8.29 -11.81
C SER A 2 17.15 7.77 -10.73
N ILE A 3 17.57 6.79 -9.93
CA ILE A 3 16.75 6.28 -8.81
C ILE A 3 16.42 7.41 -7.82
N VAL A 4 17.36 8.34 -7.60
CA VAL A 4 17.17 9.47 -6.68
C VAL A 4 16.09 10.43 -7.21
N GLN A 5 16.18 10.79 -8.49
CA GLN A 5 15.17 11.64 -9.14
C GLN A 5 13.78 10.99 -9.09
N GLU A 6 13.71 9.69 -9.38
CA GLU A 6 12.45 8.95 -9.38
C GLU A 6 11.85 8.83 -7.97
N VAL A 7 12.67 8.70 -6.92
CA VAL A 7 12.23 8.74 -5.51
C VAL A 7 11.65 10.11 -5.16
N GLU A 8 12.32 11.19 -5.55
CA GLU A 8 11.84 12.55 -5.24
C GLU A 8 10.55 12.87 -5.98
N MET A 9 10.42 12.50 -7.25
CA MET A 9 9.16 12.63 -7.99
C MET A 9 8.02 11.87 -7.30
N LEU A 10 8.27 10.61 -6.89
CA LEU A 10 7.27 9.82 -6.18
C LEU A 10 6.86 10.49 -4.86
N ARG A 11 7.81 11.05 -4.11
CA ARG A 11 7.53 11.77 -2.86
C ARG A 11 6.65 13.00 -3.09
N GLN A 12 6.91 13.75 -4.16
CA GLN A 12 6.11 14.93 -4.51
C GLN A 12 4.68 14.53 -4.90
N GLU A 13 4.50 13.50 -5.73
CA GLU A 13 3.15 13.00 -6.05
C GLU A 13 2.40 12.51 -4.81
N ILE A 14 3.08 11.81 -3.90
CA ILE A 14 2.46 11.37 -2.63
C ILE A 14 2.08 12.56 -1.76
N ALA A 15 2.94 13.59 -1.66
CA ALA A 15 2.68 14.77 -0.85
C ALA A 15 1.51 15.61 -1.38
N ASN A 16 1.30 15.62 -2.70
CA ASN A 16 0.19 16.31 -3.36
C ASN A 16 -1.08 15.45 -3.45
N GLY A 17 -0.99 14.16 -3.15
CA GLY A 17 -2.11 13.22 -3.17
C GLY A 17 -2.85 13.13 -1.83
N PRO A 18 -3.89 12.27 -1.76
CA PRO A 18 -4.56 11.97 -0.50
C PRO A 18 -3.60 11.41 0.56
N PRO A 19 -3.86 11.65 1.87
CA PRO A 19 -3.04 11.08 2.93
C PRO A 19 -3.03 9.55 2.88
N LEU A 20 -1.82 8.96 2.91
CA LEU A 20 -1.64 7.50 2.94
C LEU A 20 -1.88 6.88 4.33
N PHE A 21 -1.99 7.69 5.37
CA PHE A 21 -2.19 7.25 6.75
C PHE A 21 -3.24 8.12 7.46
N PRO A 22 -4.27 7.52 8.09
CA PRO A 22 -4.65 6.10 8.09
C PRO A 22 -4.92 5.57 6.65
N PRO A 23 -5.23 4.27 6.43
CA PRO A 23 -5.52 3.77 5.09
C PRO A 23 -6.51 4.68 4.34
N PRO A 24 -6.23 5.12 3.10
CA PRO A 24 -7.13 5.99 2.35
C PRO A 24 -8.48 5.35 2.02
N ASN A 25 -8.50 4.01 1.96
CA ASN A 25 -9.70 3.20 1.78
C ASN A 25 -9.62 2.04 2.79
N ASP A 26 -10.63 1.93 3.64
CA ASP A 26 -10.79 0.88 4.66
C ASP A 26 -11.89 -0.13 4.30
N ASN A 27 -12.48 -0.04 3.11
CA ASN A 27 -13.45 -1.01 2.60
C ASN A 27 -12.75 -2.34 2.26
N ALA A 28 -12.68 -3.21 3.26
CA ALA A 28 -12.06 -4.52 3.15
C ALA A 28 -12.70 -5.41 2.07
N GLU A 29 -14.00 -5.27 1.83
CA GLU A 29 -14.71 -6.08 0.83
C GLU A 29 -14.27 -5.70 -0.59
N GLU A 30 -14.24 -4.41 -0.90
CA GLU A 30 -13.75 -3.91 -2.20
C GLU A 30 -12.29 -4.33 -2.42
N LEU A 31 -11.44 -4.10 -1.42
CA LEU A 31 -10.02 -4.44 -1.50
C LEU A 31 -9.82 -5.96 -1.66
N SER A 32 -10.59 -6.78 -0.93
CA SER A 32 -10.49 -8.24 -1.04
C SER A 32 -10.72 -8.74 -2.46
N LYS A 33 -11.66 -8.16 -3.21
CA LYS A 33 -11.93 -8.50 -4.62
C LYS A 33 -10.70 -8.23 -5.50
N GLN A 34 -9.97 -7.15 -5.23
CA GLN A 34 -8.76 -6.78 -5.95
C GLN A 34 -7.57 -7.70 -5.63
N PHE A 35 -7.43 -8.14 -4.37
CA PHE A 35 -6.35 -9.04 -3.95
C PHE A 35 -6.63 -10.51 -4.27
N LYS A 36 -7.90 -10.96 -4.26
CA LYS A 36 -8.33 -12.33 -4.59
C LYS A 36 -7.93 -12.71 -6.03
N ARG A 37 -8.10 -11.79 -6.99
CA ARG A 37 -7.69 -11.99 -8.40
C ARG A 37 -6.19 -12.27 -8.59
N LYS A 38 -5.32 -11.86 -7.64
CA LYS A 38 -3.86 -11.98 -7.78
C LYS A 38 -3.25 -13.21 -7.09
N ASN A 39 -4.03 -13.95 -6.29
CA ASN A 39 -3.51 -15.03 -5.41
C ASN A 39 -3.88 -16.44 -5.89
N THR A 40 -3.64 -16.78 -7.16
CA THR A 40 -4.02 -18.09 -7.74
C THR A 40 -3.07 -19.25 -7.41
N ARG A 41 -1.90 -19.02 -6.80
CA ARG A 41 -0.88 -20.09 -6.58
C ARG A 41 -0.42 -20.32 -5.13
N SER A 42 -0.81 -19.45 -4.20
CA SER A 42 -0.57 -19.65 -2.76
C SER A 42 -1.54 -18.77 -1.98
N LYS A 43 -2.00 -19.23 -0.81
CA LYS A 43 -2.80 -18.43 0.14
C LYS A 43 -1.94 -17.32 0.77
N LYS A 44 -1.33 -16.47 -0.06
CA LYS A 44 -0.41 -15.44 0.39
C LYS A 44 -1.22 -14.31 1.02
N LEU A 45 -1.13 -14.23 2.33
CA LEU A 45 -1.80 -13.20 3.12
C LEU A 45 -1.38 -11.80 2.65
N VAL A 46 -2.38 -10.93 2.52
CA VAL A 46 -2.20 -9.49 2.35
C VAL A 46 -1.57 -8.95 3.63
N ASN A 47 -0.46 -8.24 3.49
CA ASN A 47 0.23 -7.60 4.62
C ASN A 47 0.27 -6.07 4.47
N CYS A 48 0.59 -5.38 5.56
CA CYS A 48 0.49 -3.92 5.63
C CYS A 48 1.39 -3.24 4.60
N ARG A 49 2.60 -3.76 4.37
CA ARG A 49 3.51 -3.21 3.35
C ARG A 49 2.94 -3.35 1.94
N MET A 50 2.29 -4.48 1.64
CA MET A 50 1.59 -4.66 0.36
C MET A 50 0.47 -3.64 0.17
N LEU A 51 -0.33 -3.37 1.22
CA LEU A 51 -1.37 -2.35 1.16
C LEU A 51 -0.81 -0.94 0.96
N VAL A 52 0.24 -0.54 1.70
CA VAL A 52 0.87 0.78 1.51
C VAL A 52 1.39 0.93 0.08
N CYS A 53 2.11 -0.08 -0.44
CA CYS A 53 2.58 -0.06 -1.83
C CYS A 53 1.42 -0.02 -2.84
N TYR A 54 0.29 -0.64 -2.52
CA TYR A 54 -0.90 -0.63 -3.37
C TYR A 54 -1.54 0.78 -3.39
N PHE A 55 -1.73 1.42 -2.24
CA PHE A 55 -2.29 2.78 -2.19
C PHE A 55 -1.39 3.80 -2.87
N ILE A 56 -0.07 3.71 -2.69
CA ILE A 56 0.88 4.55 -3.43
C ILE A 56 0.66 4.42 -4.94
N ARG A 57 0.56 3.18 -5.45
CA ARG A 57 0.36 2.95 -6.89
C ARG A 57 -0.97 3.47 -7.41
N ASN A 58 -2.02 3.39 -6.60
CA ASN A 58 -3.34 3.83 -7.02
C ASN A 58 -3.45 5.36 -7.11
N GLN A 59 -2.69 6.10 -6.31
CA GLN A 59 -2.75 7.57 -6.33
C GLN A 59 -1.71 8.22 -7.26
N THR A 60 -0.65 7.50 -7.64
CA THR A 60 0.38 8.02 -8.55
C THR A 60 -0.09 8.00 -10.00
N GLN A 61 0.20 9.06 -10.74
CA GLN A 61 -0.21 9.22 -12.14
C GLN A 61 0.68 8.42 -13.10
N GLN A 62 1.97 8.24 -12.76
CA GLN A 62 2.92 7.50 -13.58
C GLN A 62 3.33 6.16 -12.96
N THR A 63 3.89 5.28 -13.79
CA THR A 63 4.40 3.99 -13.33
C THR A 63 5.82 4.12 -12.78
N TYR A 64 5.95 3.91 -11.47
CA TYR A 64 7.24 3.90 -10.78
C TYR A 64 7.85 2.51 -10.69
N ARG A 65 9.19 2.43 -10.68
CA ARG A 65 9.92 1.17 -10.42
C ARG A 65 9.51 0.58 -9.08
N LYS A 66 9.35 -0.75 -9.04
CA LYS A 66 9.00 -1.49 -7.82
C LYS A 66 9.95 -1.18 -6.65
N TYR A 67 11.25 -1.07 -6.93
CA TYR A 67 12.26 -0.73 -5.92
C TYR A 67 12.00 0.66 -5.30
N VAL A 68 11.68 1.67 -6.11
CA VAL A 68 11.41 3.04 -5.68
C VAL A 68 10.17 3.09 -4.77
N ILE A 69 9.08 2.47 -5.21
CA ILE A 69 7.85 2.35 -4.39
C ILE A 69 8.15 1.66 -3.06
N ASN A 70 8.88 0.54 -3.09
CA ASN A 70 9.22 -0.20 -1.88
C ASN A 70 10.10 0.60 -0.91
N LYS A 71 10.99 1.46 -1.44
CA LYS A 71 11.85 2.35 -0.65
C LYS A 71 11.00 3.41 0.05
N VAL A 72 10.21 4.17 -0.70
CA VAL A 72 9.35 5.24 -0.17
C VAL A 72 8.31 4.68 0.80
N ALA A 73 7.64 3.57 0.45
CA ALA A 73 6.72 2.90 1.35
C ALA A 73 7.38 2.46 2.67
N GLY A 74 8.62 2.00 2.60
CA GLY A 74 9.39 1.59 3.78
C GLY A 74 9.75 2.76 4.69
N GLU A 75 10.13 3.90 4.11
CA GLU A 75 10.41 5.13 4.84
C GLU A 75 9.15 5.66 5.53
N LEU A 76 8.05 5.79 4.79
CA LEU A 76 6.75 6.21 5.31
C LEU A 76 6.25 5.29 6.44
N TRP A 77 6.41 3.97 6.27
CA TRP A 77 6.02 3.02 7.31
C TRP A 77 6.86 3.13 8.58
N ARG A 78 8.14 3.51 8.47
CA ARG A 78 9.01 3.71 9.64
C ARG A 78 8.59 4.95 10.43
N THR A 79 8.26 6.04 9.73
CA THR A 79 7.96 7.35 10.34
C THR A 79 6.51 7.50 10.81
N THR A 80 5.57 6.70 10.30
CA THR A 80 4.16 6.79 10.70
C THR A 80 3.90 6.33 12.15
N THR A 81 2.78 6.76 12.72
CA THR A 81 2.39 6.52 14.12
C THR A 81 1.98 5.05 14.38
N ARG A 82 1.98 4.65 15.65
CA ARG A 82 1.51 3.32 16.07
C ARG A 82 0.03 3.09 15.72
N ASN A 83 -0.82 4.12 15.84
CA ASN A 83 -2.24 4.02 15.52
C ASN A 83 -2.48 3.76 14.03
N ASN A 84 -1.71 4.44 13.16
CA ASN A 84 -1.76 4.19 11.72
C ASN A 84 -1.34 2.76 11.37
N LYS A 85 -0.28 2.25 12.01
CA LYS A 85 0.15 0.84 11.84
C LYS A 85 -0.94 -0.14 12.28
N LEU A 86 -1.66 0.16 13.37
CA LEU A 86 -2.77 -0.65 13.86
C LEU A 86 -3.95 -0.66 12.88
N ALA A 87 -4.33 0.51 12.33
CA ALA A 87 -5.39 0.60 11.33
C ALA A 87 -5.08 -0.27 10.10
N TYR A 88 -3.86 -0.19 9.58
CA TYR A 88 -3.41 -1.07 8.48
C TYR A 88 -3.42 -2.56 8.86
N LYS A 89 -3.04 -2.92 10.09
CA LYS A 89 -3.07 -4.31 10.56
C LYS A 89 -4.51 -4.84 10.61
N ASN A 90 -5.43 -4.06 11.15
CA ASN A 90 -6.85 -4.42 11.24
C ASN A 90 -7.44 -4.62 9.83
N LEU A 91 -7.15 -3.70 8.91
CA LEU A 91 -7.59 -3.80 7.53
C LEU A 91 -7.03 -5.05 6.83
N CYS A 92 -5.74 -5.35 7.00
CA CYS A 92 -5.16 -6.60 6.48
C CYS A 92 -5.87 -7.84 7.02
N ASN A 93 -6.17 -7.87 8.32
CA ASN A 93 -6.87 -9.00 8.94
C ASN A 93 -8.27 -9.19 8.35
N GLN A 94 -9.04 -8.11 8.18
CA GLN A 94 -10.35 -8.17 7.56
C GLN A 94 -10.29 -8.67 6.12
N ILE A 95 -9.40 -8.11 5.29
CA ILE A 95 -9.20 -8.54 3.89
C ILE A 95 -8.83 -10.02 3.83
N ASN A 96 -7.90 -10.47 4.66
CA ASN A 96 -7.47 -11.86 4.68
C ASN A 96 -8.57 -12.81 5.17
N SER A 97 -9.41 -12.37 6.12
CA SER A 97 -10.57 -13.15 6.56
C SER A 97 -11.53 -13.37 5.39
N ILE A 98 -11.84 -12.32 4.62
CA ILE A 98 -12.74 -12.39 3.47
C ILE A 98 -12.16 -13.26 2.34
N ILE A 99 -10.86 -13.16 2.08
CA ILE A 99 -10.22 -13.94 1.00
C ILE A 99 -10.17 -15.43 1.32
N ASN A 100 -10.03 -15.81 2.59
CA ASN A 100 -9.88 -17.20 3.03
C ASN A 100 -11.20 -17.88 3.44
N GLN A 101 -12.32 -17.17 3.42
CA GLN A 101 -13.66 -17.74 3.40
C GLN A 101 -13.95 -18.38 2.04
#